data_AF-A0A2G6T1P5-F1
#
_entry.id   AF-A0A2G6T1P5-F1
#
_cell.length_a   1.000
_cell.length_b   1.000
_cell.length_c   1.000
_cell.angle_alpha   90.00
_cell.angle_beta   90.00
_cell.angle_gamma   90.00
#
_symmetry.space_group_name_H-M   'P 1'
#
loop_
_entity.id
_entity.type
_entity.pdbx_description
1 polymer ?
#
loop_
_entity_poly.entity_id
_entity_poly.type
_entity_poly.pdbx_seq_one_letter_code
_entity_poly.pdbx_strand_id
1 'polypeptide(L)' 'MDMLESVMVCMLVALLIATVTARWAGSELRDVGLLATLTTLWGAGTAAAVLMG' A
#
# COMPACT_ATOMS: atom_id res chain seq x y z
N MET A 1 -18.97 -0.85 4.45
CA MET A 1 -17.80 -0.94 3.57
C MET A 1 -18.24 -1.51 2.25
N ASP A 2 -18.21 -0.69 1.21
CA ASP A 2 -18.59 -1.14 -0.13
C ASP A 2 -17.53 -2.09 -0.71
N MET A 3 -17.92 -2.82 -1.76
CA MET A 3 -17.02 -3.76 -2.45
C MET A 3 -15.72 -3.07 -2.90
N LEU A 4 -15.81 -1.82 -3.38
CA LEU A 4 -14.65 -1.04 -3.78
C LEU A 4 -13.73 -0.71 -2.60
N GLU A 5 -14.28 -0.26 -1.48
CA GLU A 5 -13.49 0.04 -0.28
C GLU A 5 -12.75 -1.21 0.23
N SER A 6 -13.42 -2.38 0.19
CA SER A 6 -12.83 -3.66 0.59
C SER A 6 -11.66 -4.04 -0.34
N VAL A 7 -11.81 -3.85 -1.65
CA VAL A 7 -10.73 -4.11 -2.62
C VAL A 7 -9.55 -3.15 -2.40
N MET A 8 -9.82 -1.87 -2.15
CA MET A 8 -8.77 -0.87 -1.91
C MET A 8 -7.95 -1.20 -0.66
N VAL A 9 -8.62 -1.58 0.43
CA VAL A 9 -7.97 -2.01 1.68
C VAL A 9 -7.17 -3.31 1.46
N CYS A 10 -7.72 -4.29 0.74
CA CYS A 10 -6.97 -5.52 0.40
C CYS A 10 -5.71 -5.22 -0.42
N MET A 11 -5.79 -4.34 -1.42
CA MET A 11 -4.63 -3.89 -2.17
C MET A 11 -3.60 -3.19 -1.27
N LEU A 12 -4.05 -2.34 -0.35
CA LEU A 12 -3.18 -1.67 0.62
C LEU A 12 -2.40 -2.68 1.47
N VAL A 13 -3.09 -3.69 1.99
CA VAL A 13 -2.47 -4.75 2.81
C VAL A 13 -1.44 -5.53 1.99
N ALA A 14 -1.74 -5.89 0.74
CA ALA A 14 -0.81 -6.58 -0.14
C ALA A 14 0.46 -5.74 -0.41
N LEU A 15 0.31 -4.43 -0.66
CA LEU A 15 1.41 -3.48 -0.84
C LEU A 15 2.29 -3.36 0.42
N LEU A 16 1.67 -3.32 1.59
CA LEU A 16 2.37 -3.32 2.88
C LEU A 16 3.20 -4.59 3.05
N ILE A 17 2.61 -5.76 2.80
CA ILE A 17 3.31 -7.05 2.89
C ILE A 17 4.46 -7.09 1.89
N ALA A 18 4.25 -6.66 0.63
CA ALA A 18 5.30 -6.62 -0.37
C ALA A 18 6.47 -5.72 0.06
N THR A 19 6.18 -4.54 0.60
CA THR A 19 7.20 -3.60 1.09
C THR A 19 7.99 -4.17 2.26
N VAL A 20 7.31 -4.81 3.22
CA VAL A 20 7.97 -5.48 4.35
C VAL A 20 8.83 -6.64 3.84
N THR A 21 8.29 -7.49 2.96
CA THR A 21 9.02 -8.64 2.42
C THR A 21 10.25 -8.20 1.64
N ALA A 22 10.16 -7.15 0.82
CA ALA A 22 11.29 -6.59 0.08
C ALA A 22 12.38 -6.06 1.03
N ARG A 23 11.99 -5.40 2.12
CA ARG A 23 12.90 -4.94 3.16
C ARG A 23 13.62 -6.10 3.86
N TRP A 24 12.89 -7.17 4.17
CA TRP A 24 13.43 -8.35 4.85
C TRP A 24 14.30 -9.22 3.94
N ALA A 25 13.98 -9.28 2.65
CA ALA A 25 14.76 -10.02 1.66
C ALA A 25 16.11 -9.35 1.33
N GLY A 26 16.41 -8.19 1.93
CA GLY A 26 17.65 -7.44 1.64
C GLY A 26 17.64 -6.83 0.24
N SER A 27 16.47 -6.51 -0.31
CA SER A 27 16.36 -5.84 -1.61
C SER A 27 17.05 -4.47 -1.59
N GLU A 28 17.42 -3.95 -2.76
CA GLU A 28 18.02 -2.63 -2.87
C GLU A 28 17.14 -1.58 -2.15
N LEU A 29 17.77 -0.72 -1.35
CA LEU A 29 17.07 0.33 -0.60
C LEU A 29 16.24 1.24 -1.51
N ARG A 30 16.67 1.42 -2.76
CA ARG A 30 15.93 2.18 -3.78
C ARG A 30 14.58 1.53 -4.11
N ASP A 31 14.56 0.22 -4.29
CA ASP A 31 13.35 -0.52 -4.66
C ASP A 31 12.38 -0.62 -3.48
N VAL A 32 12.90 -0.83 -2.27
CA VAL A 32 12.12 -0.74 -1.02
C VAL A 32 11.55 0.67 -0.85
N GLY A 33 12.34 1.70 -1.16
CA GLY A 33 11.91 3.09 -1.13
C GLY A 33 10.76 3.36 -2.12
N LEU A 34 10.87 2.89 -3.36
CA LEU A 34 9.81 3.01 -4.36
C LEU A 34 8.52 2.28 -3.91
N LEU A 35 8.64 1.05 -3.42
CA LEU A 35 7.51 0.29 -2.88
C LEU A 35 6.85 1.00 -1.69
N ALA A 36 7.65 1.57 -0.79
CA ALA A 36 7.14 2.35 0.33
C ALA A 36 6.39 3.59 -0.16
N THR A 37 6.94 4.34 -1.12
CA THR A 37 6.25 5.51 -1.69
C THR A 37 4.93 5.14 -2.35
N LEU A 38 4.90 4.07 -3.14
CA LEU A 38 3.67 3.56 -3.76
C LEU A 38 2.64 3.15 -2.70
N THR A 39 3.08 2.44 -1.66
CA THR A 39 2.21 2.04 -0.54
C THR A 39 1.63 3.26 0.18
N THR A 40 2.44 4.29 0.43
CA THR A 40 1.96 5.53 1.08
C THR A 40 1.00 6.31 0.20
N LEU A 41 1.26 6.41 -1.10
CA LEU A 41 0.39 7.10 -2.05
C LEU A 41 -0.96 6.39 -2.18
N TRP A 42 -0.93 5.06 -2.29
CA TRP A 42 -2.14 4.23 -2.31
C TRP A 42 -2.92 4.33 -1.00
N GLY A 43 -2.23 4.33 0.13
CA GLY A 43 -2.83 4.55 1.46
C GLY A 43 -3.51 5.90 1.58
N ALA A 44 -2.86 6.98 1.12
CA ALA A 44 -3.46 8.30 1.08
C ALA A 44 -4.71 8.34 0.19
N GLY A 45 -4.65 7.73 -1.00
CA GLY A 45 -5.81 7.62 -1.89
C GLY A 45 -6.96 6.81 -1.29
N THR A 46 -6.66 5.70 -0.60
CA THR A 46 -7.67 4.88 0.08
C THR A 46 -8.31 5.62 1.24
N ALA A 47 -7.51 6.30 2.07
CA ALA A 47 -8.03 7.11 3.16
C ALA A 47 -8.89 8.27 2.64
N ALA A 48 -8.46 8.97 1.58
CA ALA A 48 -9.23 10.03 0.96
C ALA A 48 -10.57 9.53 0.40
N ALA A 49 -10.57 8.38 -0.28
CA ALA A 49 -11.78 7.77 -0.82
C ALA A 49 -12.77 7.38 0.30
N VAL A 50 -12.28 6.75 1.37
CA VAL A 50 -13.11 6.36 2.53
C VAL A 50 -13.64 7.57 3.30
N LEU A 51 -12.90 8.69 3.32
CA LEU A 51 -13.36 9.93 3.96
C LEU A 51 -14.36 10.73 3.12
N MET A 52 -14.41 10.49 1.81
CA MET A 52 -15.29 11.18 0.86
C MET A 52 -16.53 10.38 0.45
N GLY A 53 -16.53 9.06 0.65
CA GLY A 53 -17.68 8.17 0.48
C GLY A 53 -18.58 8.13 1.70
#